data_AF-A0A6I6K2S3-F1
#
_entry.id   AF-A0A6I6K2S3-F1
#
_cell.length_a   1.000
_cell.length_b   1.000
_cell.length_c   1.000
_cell.angle_alpha   90.00
_cell.angle_beta   90.00
_cell.angle_gamma   90.00
#
_symmetry.space_group_name_H-M   'P 1'
#
loop_
_entity.id
_entity.type
_entity.pdbx_description
1 polymer ?
#
loop_
_entity_poly.entity_id
_entity_poly.type
_entity_poly.pdbx_seq_one_letter_code
_entity_poly.pdbx_strand_id
1 'polypeptide(L)'
;MRPKLPDNEKRTIVVKFLMTKEERLRLDSLVKRGKFGCTSDFLRYKIFNSSVRKIISLDEEANAQLKKLDYEINKIGVNLNQLSKRMNSFAGYNIGDNDRQLLKQAFEMMTRCLAFLQKYLR
;
A
#
# COMPACT_ATOMS: atom_id res chain seq x y z
N MET A 1 16.52 -24.99 21.15
CA MET A 1 15.93 -24.89 22.51
C MET A 1 15.64 -23.43 22.82
N ARG A 2 14.57 -23.15 23.59
CA ARG A 2 14.28 -21.77 24.05
C ARG A 2 15.21 -21.42 25.22
N PRO A 3 15.88 -20.25 25.22
CA PRO A 3 16.75 -19.84 26.32
C PRO A 3 15.94 -19.67 27.63
N LYS A 4 16.54 -20.05 28.76
CA LYS A 4 15.97 -19.83 30.09
C LYS A 4 16.01 -18.33 30.38
N LEU A 5 14.84 -17.75 30.67
CA LEU A 5 14.73 -16.37 31.13
C LEU A 5 15.13 -16.28 32.63
N PRO A 6 15.72 -15.16 33.07
CA PRO A 6 15.97 -14.90 34.48
C PRO A 6 14.66 -14.87 35.28
N ASP A 7 14.73 -15.18 36.58
CA ASP A 7 13.54 -15.38 37.43
C ASP A 7 12.63 -14.14 37.48
N ASN A 8 13.19 -12.94 37.37
CA ASN A 8 12.46 -11.68 37.37
C ASN A 8 11.65 -11.42 36.06
N GLU A 9 11.97 -12.14 34.98
CA GLU A 9 11.27 -12.04 33.69
C GLU A 9 10.36 -13.23 33.40
N LYS A 10 10.22 -14.14 34.38
CA LYS A 10 9.34 -15.30 34.23
C LYS A 10 7.90 -14.84 34.12
N ARG A 11 7.26 -15.26 33.03
CA ARG A 11 5.86 -14.99 32.76
C ARG A 11 5.01 -16.00 33.53
N THR A 12 4.28 -15.54 34.54
CA THR A 12 3.49 -16.37 35.47
C THR A 12 2.01 -16.46 35.10
N ILE A 13 1.49 -15.50 34.32
CA ILE A 13 0.07 -15.43 33.96
C ILE A 13 -0.22 -16.30 32.73
N VAL A 14 -1.28 -17.12 32.82
CA VAL A 14 -1.76 -17.98 31.72
C VAL A 14 -3.08 -17.44 31.18
N VAL A 15 -3.17 -17.24 29.86
CA VAL A 15 -4.40 -16.89 29.15
C VAL A 15 -4.90 -18.12 28.40
N LYS A 16 -6.15 -18.53 28.65
CA LYS A 16 -6.82 -19.63 27.94
C LYS A 16 -7.81 -19.05 26.94
N PHE A 17 -7.81 -19.60 25.73
CA PHE A 17 -8.72 -19.20 24.64
C PHE A 17 -9.40 -20.46 24.08
N LEU A 18 -10.74 -20.43 24.02
CA LEU A 18 -11.51 -21.50 23.41
C LEU A 18 -11.51 -21.31 21.89
N MET A 19 -11.24 -22.39 21.17
CA MET A 19 -11.12 -22.37 19.70
C MET A 19 -11.88 -23.55 19.12
N THR A 20 -12.47 -23.33 17.96
CA THR A 20 -12.90 -24.42 17.09
C THR A 20 -11.67 -25.15 16.50
N LYS A 21 -11.90 -26.36 15.98
CA LYS A 21 -10.82 -27.16 15.35
C LYS A 21 -10.19 -26.43 14.16
N GLU A 22 -11.00 -25.74 13.37
CA GLU A 22 -10.54 -25.00 12.18
C GLU A 22 -9.65 -23.81 12.56
N GLU A 23 -10.06 -23.04 13.57
CA GLU A 23 -9.27 -21.91 14.06
C GLU A 23 -7.92 -22.39 14.59
N ARG A 24 -7.88 -23.56 15.25
CA ARG A 24 -6.64 -24.15 15.72
C ARG A 24 -5.70 -24.50 14.56
N LEU A 25 -6.23 -25.15 13.51
CA LEU A 25 -5.44 -25.48 12.32
C LEU A 25 -4.89 -24.22 11.63
N ARG A 26 -5.72 -23.17 11.52
CA ARG A 26 -5.30 -21.87 10.98
C ARG A 26 -4.18 -21.26 11.82
N LEU A 27 -4.30 -21.26 13.14
CA LEU A 27 -3.27 -20.75 14.04
C LEU A 27 -1.93 -21.50 13.83
N ASP A 28 -1.95 -22.83 13.81
CA ASP A 28 -0.74 -23.63 13.62
C ASP A 28 -0.10 -23.39 12.24
N SER A 29 -0.92 -23.16 11.20
CA SER A 29 -0.42 -22.78 9.87
C SER A 29 0.30 -21.42 9.86
N LEU A 30 -0.22 -20.44 10.62
CA LEU A 30 0.35 -19.10 10.72
C LEU A 30 1.68 -19.12 11.49
N VAL A 31 1.76 -19.91 12.56
CA VAL A 31 2.98 -20.10 13.35
C VAL A 31 4.09 -20.68 12.47
N LYS A 32 3.79 -21.72 11.69
CA LYS A 32 4.72 -22.36 10.75
C LYS A 32 5.19 -21.37 9.67
N ARG A 33 4.25 -20.64 9.06
CA ARG A 33 4.56 -19.66 8.01
C ARG A 33 5.46 -18.53 8.53
N GLY A 34 5.21 -18.08 9.75
CA GLY A 34 6.01 -17.03 10.40
C GLY A 34 7.36 -17.49 10.95
N LYS A 35 7.73 -18.78 10.78
CA LYS A 35 8.97 -19.38 11.31
C LYS A 35 9.15 -19.19 12.82
N PHE A 36 8.05 -19.17 13.56
CA PHE A 36 8.10 -19.06 15.02
C PHE A 36 8.34 -20.42 15.66
N GLY A 37 9.21 -20.48 16.66
CA GLY A 37 9.51 -21.72 17.39
C GLY A 37 8.35 -22.23 18.25
N CYS A 38 7.40 -21.36 18.62
CA CYS A 38 6.19 -21.77 19.34
C CYS A 38 5.02 -20.81 19.09
N THR A 39 3.80 -21.30 19.31
CA THR A 39 2.56 -20.51 19.20
C THR A 39 2.56 -19.31 20.15
N SER A 40 3.13 -19.44 21.35
CA SER A 40 3.17 -18.35 22.32
C SER A 40 4.03 -17.17 21.85
N ASP A 41 5.12 -17.43 21.13
CA ASP A 41 5.97 -16.37 20.60
C ASP A 41 5.30 -15.69 19.39
N PHE A 42 4.62 -16.46 18.55
CA PHE A 42 3.77 -15.91 17.49
C PHE A 42 2.67 -15.00 18.04
N LEU A 43 1.93 -15.44 19.06
CA LEU A 43 0.87 -14.63 19.67
C LEU A 43 1.42 -13.35 20.30
N ARG A 44 2.56 -13.42 21.00
CA ARG A 44 3.19 -12.22 21.57
C ARG A 44 3.65 -11.26 20.48
N TYR A 45 4.28 -11.78 19.43
CA TYR A 45 4.65 -10.98 18.27
C TYR A 45 3.42 -10.30 17.67
N LYS A 46 2.32 -11.02 17.50
CA LYS A 46 1.10 -10.49 16.90
C LYS A 46 0.38 -9.47 17.80
N ILE A 47 0.34 -9.67 19.11
CA ILE A 47 -0.42 -8.82 20.05
C ILE A 47 0.40 -7.61 20.52
N PHE A 48 1.65 -7.82 20.91
CA PHE A 48 2.48 -6.79 21.55
C PHE A 48 3.52 -6.17 20.61
N ASN A 49 3.88 -6.88 19.54
CA ASN A 49 4.93 -6.43 18.61
C ASN A 49 4.39 -6.09 17.21
N SER A 50 3.10 -6.33 16.95
CA SER A 50 2.47 -5.63 15.85
C SER A 50 2.37 -4.19 16.33
N SER A 51 3.16 -3.31 15.70
CA SER A 51 2.85 -1.90 15.70
C SER A 51 1.35 -1.83 15.51
N VAL A 52 0.61 -1.33 16.50
CA VAL A 52 -0.82 -1.07 16.37
C VAL A 52 -0.92 -0.30 15.07
N ARG A 53 -1.26 -0.97 13.97
CA ARG A 53 -1.71 -0.27 12.78
C ARG A 53 -2.91 0.40 13.37
N LYS A 54 -2.79 1.70 13.65
CA LYS A 54 -3.96 2.57 13.74
C LYS A 54 -4.73 2.15 12.51
N ILE A 55 -5.79 1.38 12.72
CA ILE A 55 -6.80 1.21 11.72
C ILE A 55 -7.31 2.63 11.69
N ILE A 56 -6.73 3.43 10.79
CA ILE A 56 -7.29 4.71 10.42
C ILE A 56 -8.59 4.27 9.77
N SER A 57 -9.64 4.13 10.59
CA SER A 57 -10.99 4.09 10.07
C SER A 57 -11.16 5.47 9.47
N LEU A 58 -10.83 5.58 8.18
CA LEU A 58 -11.21 6.74 7.40
C LEU A 58 -12.71 6.85 7.58
N ASP A 59 -13.18 7.99 8.06
CA ASP A 59 -14.62 8.23 8.13
C ASP A 59 -15.21 8.10 6.70
N GLU A 60 -16.53 7.89 6.62
CA GLU A 60 -17.20 7.73 5.33
C GLU A 60 -17.00 8.93 4.39
N GLU A 61 -16.86 10.14 4.94
CA GLU A 61 -16.60 11.38 4.21
C GLU A 61 -15.19 11.39 3.60
N ALA A 62 -14.17 11.01 4.36
CA ALA A 62 -12.79 10.87 3.88
C ALA A 62 -12.68 9.80 2.77
N ASN A 63 -13.42 8.70 2.91
CA ASN A 63 -13.47 7.66 1.89
C ASN A 63 -14.20 8.14 0.62
N ALA A 64 -15.27 8.93 0.76
CA ALA A 64 -15.97 9.55 -0.36
C ALA A 64 -15.09 10.57 -1.09
N GLN A 65 -14.33 11.39 -0.37
CA GLN A 65 -13.37 12.33 -0.94
C GLN A 65 -12.26 11.62 -1.72
N LEU A 66 -11.71 10.53 -1.17
CA LEU A 66 -10.69 9.72 -1.86
C LEU A 66 -11.24 9.07 -3.15
N LYS A 67 -12.47 8.55 -3.13
CA LYS A 67 -13.12 8.03 -4.34
C LYS A 67 -13.33 9.11 -5.39
N LYS A 68 -13.68 10.33 -4.96
CA LYS A 68 -13.83 11.48 -5.87
C LYS A 68 -12.48 11.86 -6.50
N LEU A 69 -11.40 11.86 -5.72
CA LEU A 69 -10.05 12.08 -6.23
C LEU A 69 -9.62 10.99 -7.22
N ASP A 70 -9.88 9.72 -6.92
CA ASP A 70 -9.59 8.61 -7.82
C ASP A 70 -10.35 8.72 -9.16
N TYR A 71 -11.60 9.18 -9.10
CA TYR A 71 -12.40 9.46 -10.29
C TYR A 71 -11.81 10.57 -11.17
N GLU A 72 -11.35 11.68 -10.57
CA GLU A 72 -10.70 12.76 -11.31
C GLU A 72 -9.35 12.34 -11.90
N ILE A 73 -8.55 11.55 -11.16
CA ILE A 73 -7.30 10.97 -11.67
C ILE A 73 -7.58 10.08 -12.88
N ASN A 74 -8.62 9.24 -12.82
CA ASN A 74 -9.02 8.40 -13.95
C ASN A 74 -9.43 9.23 -15.17
N LYS A 75 -10.15 10.35 -14.99
CA LYS A 75 -10.47 11.26 -16.10
C LYS A 75 -9.21 11.85 -16.74
N ILE A 76 -8.23 12.28 -15.94
CA ILE A 76 -6.95 12.78 -16.44
C ILE A 76 -6.25 11.69 -17.27
N GLY A 77 -6.21 10.46 -16.76
CA GLY A 77 -5.62 9.32 -17.48
C GLY A 77 -6.32 9.02 -18.81
N VAL A 78 -7.66 9.06 -18.84
CA VAL A 78 -8.43 8.88 -20.07
C VAL A 78 -8.14 10.00 -21.09
N ASN A 79 -8.09 11.26 -20.65
CA ASN A 79 -7.79 12.38 -21.53
C ASN A 79 -6.37 12.30 -22.11
N LEU A 80 -5.37 11.92 -21.29
CA LEU A 80 -4.00 11.68 -21.75
C LEU A 80 -3.94 10.55 -22.79
N ASN A 81 -4.69 9.47 -22.58
CA ASN A 81 -4.77 8.37 -23.53
C ASN A 81 -5.42 8.81 -24.85
N GLN A 82 -6.47 9.63 -24.80
CA GLN A 82 -7.08 10.20 -26.00
C GLN A 82 -6.11 11.12 -26.75
N LEU A 83 -5.34 11.95 -26.03
CA LEU A 83 -4.30 12.81 -26.63
C LEU A 83 -3.21 11.97 -27.30
N SER A 84 -2.74 10.91 -26.64
CA SER A 84 -1.77 9.96 -27.21
C SER A 84 -2.32 9.28 -28.47
N LYS A 85 -3.57 8.79 -28.45
CA LYS A 85 -4.22 8.22 -29.63
C LYS A 85 -4.35 9.24 -30.77
N ARG A 86 -4.70 10.49 -30.47
CA ARG A 86 -4.74 11.57 -31.46
C ARG A 86 -3.37 11.79 -32.07
N MET A 87 -2.33 11.96 -31.25
CA MET A 87 -0.94 12.10 -31.71
C MET A 87 -0.50 10.94 -32.60
N ASN A 88 -0.87 9.70 -32.24
CA ASN A 88 -0.56 8.53 -33.05
C ASN A 88 -1.37 8.48 -34.35
N SER A 89 -2.61 8.98 -34.35
CA SER A 89 -3.43 9.12 -35.56
C SER A 89 -3.01 10.29 -36.47
N PHE A 90 -2.21 11.22 -35.97
CA PHE A 90 -1.57 12.30 -36.75
C PHE A 90 -0.42 11.81 -37.64
N ALA A 91 -0.27 10.49 -37.86
CA ALA A 91 0.68 9.88 -38.79
C ALA A 91 0.52 10.32 -40.28
N GLY A 92 -0.46 11.16 -40.61
CA GLY A 92 -0.67 11.76 -41.93
C GLY A 92 -0.29 13.24 -42.07
N TYR A 93 0.18 13.92 -41.02
CA TYR A 93 0.68 15.30 -41.12
C TYR A 93 2.15 15.32 -40.69
N ASN A 94 3.00 15.97 -41.50
CA ASN A 94 4.41 16.22 -41.21
C ASN A 94 4.53 17.12 -39.96
N ILE A 95 4.40 16.54 -38.76
CA ILE A 95 4.86 17.15 -37.51
C ILE A 95 6.38 17.20 -37.64
N GLY A 96 6.89 18.36 -38.02
CA GLY A 96 8.32 18.62 -38.12
C GLY A 96 9.01 18.43 -36.76
N ASP A 97 10.33 18.27 -36.78
CA ASP A 97 11.11 18.00 -35.57
C ASP A 97 10.88 19.04 -34.46
N ASN A 98 10.61 20.30 -34.83
CA ASN A 98 10.27 21.37 -33.88
C ASN A 98 9.01 21.09 -33.07
N ASP A 99 7.94 20.60 -33.70
CA ASP A 99 6.67 20.33 -33.00
C ASP A 99 6.79 19.12 -32.08
N ARG A 100 7.57 18.10 -32.49
CA ARG A 100 7.92 16.96 -31.63
C ARG A 100 8.73 17.40 -30.41
N GLN A 101 9.66 18.32 -30.61
CA GLN A 101 10.50 18.85 -29.54
C GLN A 101 9.67 19.69 -28.55
N LEU A 102 8.72 20.47 -29.06
CA LEU A 102 7.79 21.27 -28.25
C LEU A 102 6.87 20.39 -27.38
N LEU A 103 6.32 19.32 -27.96
CA LEU A 103 5.51 18.34 -27.22
C LEU A 103 6.32 17.59 -26.16
N LYS A 104 7.58 17.26 -26.47
CA LYS A 104 8.50 16.63 -25.50
C LYS A 104 8.82 17.56 -24.33
N GLN A 105 9.08 18.84 -24.60
CA GLN A 105 9.30 19.86 -23.56
C GLN A 105 8.05 20.05 -22.68
N ALA A 106 6.86 20.12 -23.28
CA ALA A 106 5.61 20.23 -22.53
C ALA A 106 5.40 19.01 -21.60
N PHE A 107 5.71 17.81 -22.07
CA PHE A 107 5.63 16.58 -21.30
C PHE A 107 6.62 16.57 -20.12
N GLU A 108 7.87 16.96 -20.35
CA GLU A 108 8.88 17.07 -19.28
C GLU A 108 8.45 18.10 -18.21
N MET A 109 7.87 19.21 -18.64
CA MET A 109 7.41 20.26 -17.73
C MET A 109 6.23 19.80 -16.87
N MET A 110 5.25 19.08 -17.46
CA MET A 110 4.16 18.45 -16.70
C MET A 110 4.68 17.42 -15.68
N THR A 111 5.70 16.63 -16.06
CA THR A 111 6.32 15.64 -15.18
C THR A 111 7.03 16.30 -13.99
N ARG A 112 7.72 17.43 -14.23
CA ARG A 112 8.34 18.23 -13.16
C ARG A 112 7.30 18.83 -12.20
N CYS A 113 6.19 19.34 -12.73
CA CYS A 113 5.09 19.84 -11.91
C CYS A 113 4.50 18.72 -11.03
N LEU A 114 4.31 17.52 -11.59
CA LEU A 114 3.84 16.36 -10.82
C LEU A 114 4.83 15.96 -9.72
N ALA A 115 6.12 15.88 -10.03
CA ALA A 115 7.16 15.56 -9.05
C ALA A 115 7.25 16.62 -7.93
N PHE A 116 7.08 17.90 -8.29
CA PHE A 116 7.01 19.00 -7.33
C PHE A 116 5.80 18.82 -6.40
N LEU A 117 4.60 18.60 -6.94
CA LEU A 117 3.40 18.37 -6.13
C LEU A 117 3.55 17.13 -5.23
N GLN A 118 4.12 16.04 -5.72
CA GLN A 118 4.40 14.83 -4.94
C GLN A 118 5.38 15.07 -3.78
N LYS A 119 6.31 16.03 -3.90
CA LYS A 119 7.24 16.40 -2.83
C LYS A 119 6.52 17.11 -1.67
N TYR A 120 5.51 17.93 -1.96
CA TYR A 120 4.78 18.71 -0.94
C TYR A 120 3.51 18.03 -0.41
N LEU A 121 3.05 16.96 -1.05
CA LEU A 121 1.92 16.12 -0.61
C LEU A 121 2.36 14.89 0.22
N ARG A 122 3.62 14.84 0.66
CA ARG A 122 4.15 13.80 1.56
C ARG A 122 4.14 14.24 3.02
#